data_AF-A0ABC8LYX7-F1
#
_entry.id   AF-A0ABC8LYX7-F1
#
_cell.length_a   1.000
_cell.length_b   1.000
_cell.length_c   1.000
_cell.angle_alpha   90.00
_cell.angle_beta   90.00
_cell.angle_gamma   90.00
#
_symmetry.space_group_name_H-M   'P 1'
#
loop_
_entity.id
_entity.type
_entity.pdbx_description
1 polymer ?
#
loop_
_entity_poly.entity_id
_entity_poly.type
_entity_poly.pdbx_seq_one_letter_code
_entity_poly.pdbx_strand_id
1 'polypeptide(L)' 'MNTELGPDIPRRCPCGAPTVVLTSKTKENPGRRFYRCGVVFGENQLFKWADDAMLEEIESLSVKHEDRMI' A
#
# COMPACT_ATOMS: atom_id res chain seq x y z
N MET A 1 -11.85 16.03 -0.69
CA MET A 1 -11.59 14.59 -0.93
C MET A 1 -10.25 14.23 -0.31
N ASN A 2 -10.19 14.24 1.02
CA ASN A 2 -9.03 13.82 1.81
C ASN A 2 -9.08 12.30 1.91
N THR A 3 -8.30 11.64 1.06
CA THR A 3 -7.99 10.22 1.19
C THR A 3 -7.23 10.02 2.50
N GLU A 4 -7.89 9.64 3.57
CA GLU A 4 -7.23 9.10 4.77
C GLU A 4 -6.93 7.61 4.52
N LEU A 5 -5.98 7.39 3.61
CA LEU A 5 -5.21 6.14 3.55
C LEU A 5 -4.09 6.34 4.58
N GLY A 6 -4.00 5.50 5.61
CA GLY A 6 -3.09 5.75 6.74
C GLY A 6 -1.60 5.58 6.39
N PRO A 7 -0.71 5.50 7.40
CA PRO A 7 0.75 5.54 7.20
C PRO A 7 1.35 4.36 6.43
N ASP A 8 0.69 3.20 6.44
CA ASP A 8 1.12 1.93 5.87
C ASP A 8 0.70 1.77 4.39
N ILE A 9 -0.15 2.66 3.87
CA ILE A 9 -0.47 2.75 2.44
C ILE A 9 0.58 3.59 1.70
N PRO A 10 1.38 2.97 0.80
CA PRO A 10 2.50 3.63 0.18
C PRO A 10 2.04 4.66 -0.86
N ARG A 11 2.19 5.95 -0.54
CA ARG A 11 1.88 7.08 -1.45
C ARG A 11 3.06 7.52 -2.32
N ARG A 12 4.28 7.23 -1.88
CA ARG A 12 5.52 7.56 -2.58
C ARG A 12 6.46 6.37 -2.59
N CYS A 13 7.17 6.20 -3.70
CA CYS A 13 8.28 5.28 -3.80
C CYS A 13 9.51 5.88 -3.08
N PRO A 14 10.45 5.07 -2.56
CA PRO A 14 11.72 5.56 -2.02
C PRO A 14 12.50 6.51 -2.96
N CYS A 15 12.28 6.44 -4.28
CA CYS A 15 12.85 7.40 -5.24
C CYS A 15 12.17 8.79 -5.25
N GLY A 16 11.15 9.03 -4.42
CA GLY A 16 10.40 10.29 -4.32
C GLY A 16 9.18 10.39 -5.26
N ALA A 17 9.10 9.54 -6.29
CA ALA A 17 7.99 9.51 -7.24
C ALA A 17 6.67 9.06 -6.57
N PRO A 18 5.50 9.55 -7.05
CA PRO A 18 4.21 9.06 -6.58
C PRO A 18 4.04 7.57 -6.93
N THR A 19 3.31 6.86 -6.06
CA THR A 19 2.86 5.51 -6.38
C THR A 19 1.61 5.54 -7.26
N VAL A 20 1.43 4.47 -8.03
CA VAL A 20 0.22 4.22 -8.82
C VAL A 20 -0.39 2.89 -8.38
N VAL A 21 -1.71 2.78 -8.50
CA VAL A 21 -2.45 1.54 -8.26
C VAL A 21 -2.76 0.89 -9.59
N LEU A 22 -2.37 -0.37 -9.74
CA LEU A 22 -2.66 -1.17 -10.93
C LEU A 22 -3.42 -2.44 -10.55
N THR A 23 -4.08 -3.03 -11.54
CA THR A 23 -4.74 -4.33 -11.43
C THR A 23 -3.87 -5.39 -12.08
N SER A 24 -3.54 -6.43 -11.33
CA SER A 24 -2.79 -7.58 -11.83
C SER A 24 -3.59 -8.33 -12.90
N LYS A 25 -2.89 -8.68 -13.97
CA LYS A 25 -3.40 -9.47 -15.09
C LYS A 25 -2.73 -10.84 -15.16
N THR A 26 -1.92 -11.20 -14.16
CA THR A 26 -1.25 -12.50 -14.14
C THR A 26 -2.26 -13.60 -13.83
N LYS A 27 -1.92 -14.85 -14.20
CA LYS A 27 -2.81 -15.99 -13.97
C LYS A 27 -2.90 -16.36 -12.49
N GLU A 28 -1.84 -16.08 -11.73
CA GLU A 28 -1.69 -16.41 -10.31
C GLU A 28 -2.46 -15.43 -9.43
N ASN A 29 -2.52 -14.15 -9.83
CA ASN A 29 -3.17 -13.09 -9.06
C ASN A 29 -4.12 -12.27 -9.94
N PRO A 30 -5.11 -12.88 -10.62
CA PRO A 30 -5.97 -12.16 -11.56
C PRO A 30 -6.85 -11.16 -10.82
N GLY A 31 -6.88 -9.91 -11.27
CA GLY A 31 -7.76 -8.88 -10.72
C GLY A 31 -7.28 -8.26 -9.39
N ARG A 32 -6.23 -8.81 -8.76
CA ARG A 32 -5.70 -8.28 -7.50
C ARG A 32 -5.00 -6.94 -7.73
N ARG A 33 -5.25 -5.94 -6.88
CA ARG A 33 -4.66 -4.59 -7.01
C ARG A 33 -3.35 -4.46 -6.25
N PHE A 34 -2.39 -3.72 -6.79
CA PHE A 34 -1.11 -3.44 -6.15
C PHE A 34 -0.64 -2.00 -6.38
N TYR A 35 0.10 -1.49 -5.41
CA TYR A 35 0.85 -0.25 -5.48
C TYR A 35 2.21 -0.50 -6.11
N ARG A 36 2.66 0.42 -6.98
CA ARG A 36 4.03 0.45 -7.48
C ARG A 36 4.54 1.85 -7.74
N CYS A 37 5.85 1.99 -7.95
CA CYS A 37 6.45 3.23 -8.43
C CYS A 37 5.84 3.66 -9.78
N GLY A 38 5.44 4.93 -9.88
CA GLY A 38 4.88 5.52 -11.10
C GLY A 38 5.91 5.89 -12.18
N VAL A 39 7.21 5.88 -11.85
CA VAL A 39 8.27 6.36 -12.76
C VAL A 39 9.27 5.25 -13.09
N VAL A 40 9.73 4.49 -12.11
CA VAL A 40 10.79 3.49 -12.28
C VAL A 40 10.19 2.08 -12.33
N PHE A 41 10.80 1.23 -13.16
CA PHE A 41 10.42 -0.16 -13.42
C PHE A 41 11.63 -1.06 -13.12
N GLY A 42 11.42 -2.25 -12.54
CA GLY A 42 12.47 -3.24 -12.30
C GLY A 42 12.72 -3.54 -10.82
N GLU A 43 13.89 -4.09 -10.54
CA GLU A 43 14.32 -4.53 -9.20
C GLU A 43 14.53 -3.33 -8.26
N ASN A 44 14.36 -3.55 -6.94
CA ASN A 44 14.42 -2.52 -5.89
C ASN A 44 13.36 -1.40 -6.01
N GLN A 45 12.27 -1.65 -6.72
CA GLN A 45 11.14 -0.74 -6.79
C GLN A 45 10.06 -1.09 -5.77
N LEU A 46 9.34 -0.06 -5.32
CA LEU A 46 8.18 -0.23 -4.47
C LEU A 46 7.17 -1.15 -5.16
N PHE A 47 6.77 -2.21 -4.46
CA PHE A 47 5.69 -3.10 -4.80
C PHE A 47 4.98 -3.51 -3.49
N LYS A 48 3.66 -3.33 -3.41
CA LYS A 48 2.86 -3.78 -2.26
C LYS A 48 1.45 -4.10 -2.72
N TRP A 49 0.88 -5.21 -2.27
CA TRP A 49 -0.52 -5.50 -2.58
C TRP A 49 -1.45 -4.54 -1.84
N ALA A 50 -2.57 -4.20 -2.47
CA ALA A 50 -3.47 -3.18 -1.94
C ALA A 50 -4.25 -3.64 -0.70
N ASP A 51 -4.66 -4.90 -0.69
CA ASP A 51 -5.27 -5.59 0.45
C ASP A 51 -4.30 -5.74 1.61
N ASP A 52 -3.05 -6.16 1.36
CA ASP A 52 -2.02 -6.26 2.41
C ASP A 52 -1.80 -4.90 3.09
N ALA A 53 -1.68 -3.82 2.29
CA ALA A 53 -1.58 -2.47 2.83
C ALA A 53 -2.80 -2.07 3.67
N MET A 54 -4.01 -2.40 3.23
CA MET A 54 -5.23 -2.11 4.00
C MET A 54 -5.32 -2.93 5.29
N LEU A 55 -4.86 -4.18 5.31
CA LEU A 55 -4.85 -5.01 6.50
C LEU A 55 -3.88 -4.47 7.54
N GLU A 56 -2.67 -4.09 7.12
CA GLU A 56 -1.68 -3.47 8.00
C GLU A 56 -2.19 -2.17 8.62
N GLU A 57 -2.92 -1.34 7.87
CA GLU A 57 -3.60 -0.16 8.42
C GLU A 57 -4.61 -0.50 9.52
N ILE A 58 -5.45 -1.51 9.27
CA ILE A 58 -6.48 -1.91 10.24
C ILE A 58 -5.82 -2.42 11.52
N GLU A 59 -4.76 -3.23 11.39
CA GLU A 59 -3.99 -3.75 12.51
C GLU A 59 -3.27 -2.62 13.27
N SER A 60 -2.67 -1.66 12.57
CA SER A 60 -1.99 -0.53 13.22
C SER A 60 -2.97 0.40 13.94
N LEU A 61 -4.23 0.45 13.51
CA LEU A 61 -5.30 1.18 14.18
C LEU A 61 -5.90 0.43 15.38
N SER A 62 -5.97 -0.91 15.34
CA SER A 62 -6.45 -1.71 16.47
C SER A 62 -5.46 -1.67 17.65
N VAL A 63 -4.17 -1.77 17.38
CA VAL A 63 -3.12 -1.66 18.43
C VAL A 63 -3.15 -0.29 19.11
N LYS A 64 -3.27 0.79 18.34
CA LYS A 64 -3.35 2.17 18.89
C LYS A 64 -4.60 2.42 19.74
N HIS A 65 -5.70 1.70 19.49
CA HIS A 65 -6.90 1.79 20.32
C HIS A 65 -6.71 1.09 21.66
N GLU A 66 -5.99 -0.02 21.68
CA GLU A 66 -5.68 -0.77 22.91
C GLU A 66 -4.67 -0.02 23.78
N ASP A 67 -3.61 0.55 23.18
CA ASP A 67 -2.60 1.38 23.88
C ASP A 67 -3.19 2.65 24.52
N ARG A 68 -4.32 3.15 24.00
CA ARG A 68 -5.02 4.34 24.52
C ARG A 68 -6.00 4.03 25.65
N MET A 69 -6.24 2.76 25.96
CA MET A 69 -7.11 2.33 27.06
C MET A 69 -6.33 1.87 28.31
N ILE A 70 -5.00 2.06 28.33
CA ILE A 70 -4.11 1.82 29.48
C ILE A 70 -3.71 3.14 30.12
#